data_AF-Q16BA8-F1
#
_entry.id   AF-Q16BA8-F1
#
_cell.length_a   1.000
_cell.length_b   1.000
_cell.length_c   1.000
_cell.angle_alpha   90.00
_cell.angle_beta   90.00
_cell.angle_gamma   90.00
#
_symmetry.space_group_name_H-M   'P 1'
#
loop_
_entity.id
_entity.type
_entity.pdbx_description
1 polymer ?
#
loop_
_entity_poly.entity_id
_entity_poly.type
_entity_poly.pdbx_seq_one_letter_code
_entity_poly.pdbx_strand_id
1 'polypeptide(L)'
;MYCRTKPSSRVLRLGLAGALMLGLAACGGGGATPAPKTLTPVSLEGAQRFATGPIGTACNIHNRRTASQARCGCVQAAANLTLTQAEQQRSARFFAEPELLQQVKLSDSPASERFWYAWAAFAQTAEVLCADT
;
A
#
# COMPACT_ATOMS: atom_id res chain seq x y z
N MET A 1 -25.26 4.29 20.88
CA MET A 1 -26.25 3.46 20.17
C MET A 1 -25.76 3.25 18.74
N TYR A 2 -25.41 2.02 18.38
CA TYR A 2 -25.06 1.66 17.00
C TYR A 2 -26.29 1.06 16.32
N CYS A 3 -26.62 1.49 15.09
CA CYS A 3 -27.45 0.70 14.18
C CYS A 3 -26.61 0.27 12.98
N ARG A 4 -26.33 -1.03 12.98
CA ARG A 4 -25.65 -1.83 11.95
C ARG A 4 -26.71 -2.25 10.93
N THR A 5 -26.71 -1.70 9.72
CA THR A 5 -27.55 -2.23 8.63
C THR A 5 -26.88 -3.48 8.04
N LYS A 6 -27.58 -4.61 8.17
CA LYS A 6 -27.19 -5.96 7.75
C LYS A 6 -27.31 -6.12 6.22
N PRO A 7 -26.47 -6.96 5.57
CA PRO A 7 -26.49 -7.19 4.13
C PRO A 7 -27.68 -8.09 3.73
N SER A 8 -28.31 -7.78 2.60
CA SER A 8 -29.33 -8.62 1.98
C SER A 8 -28.72 -9.45 0.84
N SER A 9 -28.42 -10.70 1.17
CA SER A 9 -28.12 -11.79 0.26
C SER A 9 -29.31 -12.06 -0.68
N ARG A 10 -29.08 -12.09 -2.00
CA ARG A 10 -29.97 -12.80 -2.93
C ARG A 10 -29.26 -14.06 -3.40
N VAL A 11 -29.61 -15.16 -2.74
CA VAL A 11 -29.44 -16.53 -3.22
C VAL A 11 -30.32 -16.70 -4.45
N LEU A 12 -29.71 -16.80 -5.63
CA LEU A 12 -30.38 -17.31 -6.82
C LEU A 12 -29.84 -18.73 -7.06
N ARG A 13 -30.66 -19.73 -6.72
CA ARG A 13 -30.44 -21.15 -7.01
C ARG A 13 -31.43 -21.59 -8.08
N LEU A 14 -30.93 -21.86 -9.28
CA LEU A 14 -31.49 -22.74 -10.33
C LEU A 14 -30.30 -22.97 -11.28
N GLY A 15 -29.84 -24.15 -11.66
CA GLY A 15 -30.35 -25.51 -11.57
C GLY A 15 -29.78 -26.25 -12.79
N LEU A 16 -28.97 -27.30 -12.52
CA LEU A 16 -28.55 -28.41 -13.40
C LEU A 16 -27.90 -28.18 -14.79
N ALA A 17 -26.83 -28.98 -14.96
CA ALA A 17 -26.41 -29.69 -16.17
C ALA A 17 -25.64 -28.92 -17.26
N GLY A 18 -24.39 -29.30 -17.45
CA GLY A 18 -23.55 -28.88 -18.57
C GLY A 18 -22.10 -29.27 -18.36
N ALA A 19 -21.81 -30.56 -18.51
CA ALA A 19 -20.47 -31.10 -18.48
C ALA A 19 -19.60 -30.60 -19.66
N LEU A 20 -18.29 -30.53 -19.40
CA LEU A 20 -17.21 -30.81 -20.35
C LEU A 20 -16.97 -29.81 -21.50
N MET A 21 -15.94 -28.98 -21.37
CA MET A 21 -14.97 -28.76 -22.45
C MET A 21 -13.58 -28.55 -21.86
N LEU A 22 -12.74 -29.58 -22.01
CA LEU A 22 -11.28 -29.45 -21.97
C LEU A 22 -10.84 -28.64 -23.19
N GLY A 23 -9.93 -27.70 -22.98
CA GLY A 23 -9.20 -27.02 -24.04
C GLY A 23 -7.85 -26.50 -23.56
N LEU A 24 -6.86 -27.39 -23.41
CA LEU A 24 -5.46 -26.97 -23.39
C LEU A 24 -5.04 -26.65 -24.82
N ALA A 25 -4.99 -25.37 -25.17
CA ALA A 25 -4.24 -24.90 -26.33
C ALA A 25 -2.87 -24.41 -25.84
N ALA A 26 -1.93 -25.34 -25.71
CA ALA A 26 -0.52 -25.02 -25.67
C ALA A 26 -0.05 -24.82 -27.12
N CYS A 27 0.29 -23.59 -27.49
CA CYS A 27 1.08 -23.34 -28.70
C CYS A 27 2.51 -23.01 -28.24
N GLY A 28 3.41 -23.96 -28.45
CA GLY A 28 4.84 -23.77 -28.30
C GLY A 28 5.39 -22.97 -29.47
N GLY A 29 6.19 -21.95 -29.17
CA GLY A 29 7.02 -21.23 -30.13
C GLY A 29 8.47 -21.22 -29.62
N GLY A 30 9.28 -22.16 -30.11
CA GLY A 30 10.69 -22.26 -29.79
C GLY A 30 11.52 -21.21 -30.54
N GLY A 31 12.35 -20.49 -29.80
CA GLY A 31 13.37 -19.59 -30.34
C GLY A 31 14.56 -19.53 -29.39
N ALA A 32 15.36 -20.59 -29.35
CA ALA A 32 16.61 -20.59 -28.59
C ALA A 32 17.72 -19.98 -29.44
N THR A 33 17.85 -18.65 -29.41
CA THR A 33 19.12 -17.99 -29.73
C THR A 33 20.09 -18.23 -28.57
N PRO A 34 21.33 -18.71 -28.78
CA PRO A 34 22.33 -18.80 -27.72
C PRO A 34 22.76 -17.39 -27.31
N ALA A 35 22.04 -16.82 -26.34
CA ALA A 35 22.42 -15.57 -25.69
C ALA A 35 23.57 -15.85 -24.68
N PRO A 36 24.52 -14.92 -24.54
CA PRO A 36 25.62 -15.05 -23.58
C PRO A 36 25.09 -15.20 -22.15
N LYS A 37 25.67 -16.13 -21.37
CA LYS A 37 25.26 -16.52 -20.01
C LYS A 37 25.42 -15.46 -18.91
N THR A 38 25.51 -14.17 -19.24
CA THR A 38 25.76 -13.12 -18.25
C THR A 38 25.07 -11.80 -18.61
N LEU A 39 23.77 -11.84 -18.92
CA LEU A 39 22.89 -10.68 -18.77
C LEU A 39 21.54 -11.19 -18.24
N THR A 40 21.41 -11.28 -16.92
CA THR A 40 20.10 -11.45 -16.29
C THR A 40 19.24 -10.24 -16.67
N PRO A 41 18.08 -10.41 -17.32
CA PRO A 41 17.15 -9.30 -17.42
C PRO A 41 16.74 -8.92 -16.00
N VAL A 42 17.18 -7.75 -15.54
CA VAL A 42 16.65 -7.18 -14.30
C VAL A 42 15.24 -6.72 -14.66
N SER A 43 14.24 -7.54 -14.32
CA SER A 43 12.86 -7.08 -14.32
C SER A 43 12.80 -5.86 -13.41
N LEU A 44 12.59 -4.67 -13.97
CA LEU A 44 12.30 -3.44 -13.24
C LEU A 44 10.85 -3.45 -12.68
N GLU A 45 10.30 -4.63 -12.44
CA GLU A 45 9.04 -4.84 -11.74
C GLU A 45 9.35 -4.70 -10.25
N GLY A 46 9.22 -3.48 -9.73
CA GLY A 46 9.49 -3.17 -8.33
C GLY A 46 10.88 -2.61 -8.09
N ALA A 47 11.22 -1.49 -8.73
CA ALA A 47 12.27 -0.60 -8.21
C ALA A 47 11.84 -0.14 -6.81
N GLN A 48 12.23 -0.93 -5.81
CA GLN A 48 11.79 -0.73 -4.44
C GLN A 48 12.34 0.61 -3.96
N ARG A 49 11.42 1.51 -3.64
CA ARG A 49 11.73 2.84 -3.15
C ARG A 49 12.24 2.66 -1.73
N PHE A 50 13.55 2.66 -1.56
CA PHE A 50 14.15 2.59 -0.23
C PHE A 50 14.53 3.99 0.23
N ALA A 51 13.87 4.45 1.30
CA ALA A 51 14.27 5.63 2.03
C ALA A 51 14.31 5.30 3.53
N THR A 52 15.19 5.98 4.25
CA THR A 52 15.27 5.90 5.71
C THR A 52 14.81 7.21 6.33
N GLY A 53 14.26 7.13 7.54
CA GLY A 53 13.73 8.30 8.22
C GLY A 53 12.74 7.92 9.32
N PRO A 54 12.16 8.93 10.00
CA PRO A 54 11.33 8.71 11.19
C PRO A 54 10.04 7.92 10.87
N ILE A 55 9.42 8.13 9.71
CA ILE A 55 8.19 7.43 9.31
C ILE A 55 8.48 5.97 8.97
N GLY A 56 9.52 5.70 8.18
CA GLY A 56 9.93 4.34 7.82
C GLY A 56 10.33 3.54 9.06
N THR A 57 11.07 4.16 9.97
CA THR A 57 11.44 3.55 11.26
C THR A 57 10.20 3.24 12.11
N ALA A 58 9.27 4.19 12.26
CA ALA A 58 8.05 3.98 13.03
C ALA A 58 7.14 2.90 12.40
N CYS A 59 7.02 2.89 11.07
CA CYS A 59 6.33 1.85 10.30
C CYS A 59 6.89 0.46 10.60
N ASN A 60 8.21 0.30 10.56
CA ASN A 60 8.87 -0.98 10.85
C ASN A 60 8.62 -1.44 12.29
N ILE A 61 8.62 -0.52 13.26
CA ILE A 61 8.46 -0.86 14.69
C ILE A 61 7.01 -1.27 15.01
N HIS A 62 6.05 -0.46 14.56
CA HIS A 62 4.67 -0.52 15.05
C HIS A 62 3.68 -1.20 14.08
N ASN A 63 3.97 -1.27 12.78
CA ASN A 63 3.04 -1.83 11.78
C ASN A 63 3.36 -3.29 11.40
N ARG A 64 3.61 -4.15 12.39
CA ARG A 64 4.22 -5.48 12.18
C ARG A 64 3.41 -6.47 11.33
N ARG A 65 2.10 -6.26 11.16
CA ARG A 65 1.27 -7.15 10.33
C ARG A 65 1.45 -6.91 8.84
N THR A 66 1.89 -5.71 8.46
CA THR A 66 1.98 -5.29 7.06
C THR A 66 3.32 -4.67 6.68
N ALA A 67 4.23 -4.51 7.65
CA ALA A 67 5.57 -3.99 7.45
C ALA A 67 6.46 -5.00 6.73
N SER A 68 6.91 -4.64 5.53
CA SER A 68 8.12 -5.14 4.89
C SER A 68 9.12 -3.98 4.82
N GLN A 69 10.42 -4.28 4.80
CA GLN A 69 11.46 -3.25 4.65
C GLN A 69 11.24 -2.44 3.35
N ALA A 70 10.79 -3.12 2.31
CA ALA A 70 10.37 -2.53 1.04
C ALA A 70 9.26 -1.49 1.22
N ARG A 71 8.16 -1.90 1.84
CA ARG A 71 6.97 -1.08 2.03
C ARG A 71 7.24 0.09 2.95
N CYS A 72 7.89 -0.13 4.10
CA CYS A 72 8.19 0.97 5.02
C CYS A 72 9.21 1.95 4.43
N GLY A 73 10.14 1.47 3.59
CA GLY A 73 11.00 2.34 2.77
C GLY A 73 10.20 3.18 1.77
N CYS A 74 9.21 2.59 1.10
CA CYS A 74 8.35 3.28 0.15
C CYS A 74 7.49 4.34 0.83
N VAL A 75 6.90 4.00 1.99
CA VAL A 75 6.13 4.94 2.82
C VAL A 75 7.01 6.10 3.28
N GLN A 76 8.27 5.87 3.65
CA GLN A 76 9.21 6.94 3.95
C GLN A 76 9.53 7.80 2.72
N ALA A 77 9.66 7.20 1.55
CA ALA A 77 9.88 7.95 0.31
C ALA A 77 8.67 8.85 -0.01
N ALA A 78 7.45 8.35 0.15
CA ALA A 78 6.23 9.15 0.03
C ALA A 78 6.22 10.33 1.03
N ALA A 79 6.60 10.08 2.29
CA ALA A 79 6.71 11.12 3.31
C ALA A 79 7.73 12.21 2.92
N ASN A 80 8.86 11.84 2.32
CA ASN A 80 9.87 12.81 1.86
C ASN A 80 9.37 13.71 0.71
N LEU A 81 8.40 13.24 -0.07
CA LEU A 81 7.80 14.01 -1.16
C LEU A 81 6.77 15.03 -0.68
N THR A 82 6.06 14.72 0.41
CA THR A 82 4.83 15.45 0.79
C THR A 82 4.88 16.13 2.15
N LEU A 83 5.75 15.67 3.06
CA LEU A 83 5.83 16.17 4.44
C LEU A 83 7.16 16.87 4.70
N THR A 84 7.10 17.99 5.41
CA THR A 84 8.29 18.61 6.00
C THR A 84 8.89 17.72 7.09
N GLN A 85 10.16 17.94 7.43
CA GLN A 85 10.83 17.17 8.49
C GLN A 85 10.07 17.24 9.83
N ALA A 86 9.52 18.40 10.19
CA ALA A 86 8.74 18.57 11.41
C ALA A 86 7.43 17.77 11.36
N GLU A 87 6.74 17.77 10.21
CA GLU A 87 5.52 16.98 10.01
C GLU A 87 5.81 15.49 10.01
N GLN A 88 6.95 15.05 9.46
CA GLN A 88 7.38 13.65 9.54
C GLN A 88 7.60 13.21 10.99
N GLN A 89 8.23 14.04 11.83
CA GLN A 89 8.42 13.74 13.25
C GLN A 89 7.09 13.64 14.02
N ARG A 90 6.16 14.56 13.78
CA ARG A 90 4.81 14.51 14.35
C ARG A 90 4.08 13.24 13.92
N SER A 91 4.12 12.97 12.64
CA SER A 91 3.44 11.85 11.99
C SER A 91 3.97 10.48 12.42
N ALA A 92 5.28 10.36 12.68
CA ALA A 92 5.89 9.12 13.17
C ALA A 92 5.26 8.63 14.49
N ARG A 93 4.77 9.56 15.32
CA ARG A 93 4.09 9.23 16.59
C ARG A 93 2.76 8.51 16.37
N PHE A 94 2.07 8.77 15.27
CA PHE A 94 0.75 8.16 15.00
C PHE A 94 0.81 6.65 14.75
N PHE A 95 1.98 6.14 14.36
CA PHE A 95 2.18 4.70 14.23
C PHE A 95 2.15 4.01 15.60
N ALA A 96 2.62 4.69 16.66
CA ALA A 96 2.58 4.18 18.03
C ALA A 96 1.24 4.49 18.71
N GLU A 97 0.68 5.68 18.46
CA GLU A 97 -0.53 6.21 19.09
C GLU A 97 -1.54 6.68 18.01
N PRO A 98 -2.31 5.76 17.39
CA PRO A 98 -3.26 6.09 16.33
C PRO A 98 -4.34 7.11 16.73
N GLU A 99 -4.65 7.21 18.03
CA GLU A 99 -5.64 8.14 18.59
C GLU A 99 -5.23 9.60 18.40
N LEU A 100 -3.93 9.91 18.32
CA LEU A 100 -3.45 11.27 18.06
C LEU A 100 -3.86 11.75 16.66
N LEU A 101 -3.86 10.85 15.67
CA LEU A 101 -4.32 11.17 14.33
C LEU A 101 -5.84 11.40 14.31
N GLN A 102 -6.59 10.63 15.09
CA GLN A 102 -8.03 10.85 15.22
C GLN A 102 -8.34 12.22 15.85
N GLN A 103 -7.60 12.63 16.87
CA GLN A 103 -7.73 13.96 17.46
C GLN A 103 -7.44 15.08 16.47
N VAL A 104 -6.43 14.92 15.61
CA VAL A 104 -6.16 15.86 14.51
C VAL A 104 -7.36 15.97 13.58
N LYS A 105 -7.92 14.84 13.15
CA LYS A 105 -9.04 14.82 12.19
C LYS A 105 -10.32 15.43 12.76
N LEU A 106 -10.51 15.35 14.08
CA LEU A 106 -11.68 15.89 14.79
C LEU A 106 -11.48 17.33 15.29
N SER A 107 -10.30 17.91 15.11
CA SER A 107 -9.98 19.24 15.63
C SER A 107 -10.37 20.33 14.62
N ASP A 108 -11.13 21.33 15.08
CA ASP A 108 -11.51 22.51 14.29
C ASP A 108 -10.44 23.62 14.28
N SER A 109 -9.19 23.31 14.66
CA SER A 109 -8.14 24.33 14.68
C SER A 109 -7.49 24.48 13.30
N PRO A 110 -7.17 25.72 12.85
CA PRO A 110 -6.51 25.94 11.55
C PRO A 110 -5.17 25.17 11.40
N ALA A 111 -4.46 24.97 12.51
CA ALA A 111 -3.21 24.21 12.52
C ALA A 111 -3.44 22.70 12.30
N SER A 112 -4.50 22.13 12.88
CA SER A 112 -4.90 20.74 12.65
C SER A 112 -5.38 20.53 11.22
N GLU A 113 -6.20 21.44 10.69
CA GLU A 113 -6.68 21.39 9.31
C GLU A 113 -5.52 21.42 8.31
N ARG A 114 -4.60 22.38 8.45
CA ARG A 114 -3.42 22.48 7.57
C ARG A 114 -2.57 21.21 7.60
N PHE A 115 -2.34 20.68 8.79
CA PHE A 115 -1.59 19.44 8.95
C PHE A 115 -2.36 18.23 8.37
N TRP A 116 -3.69 18.19 8.53
CA TRP A 116 -4.53 17.15 7.97
C TRP A 116 -4.44 17.11 6.44
N TYR A 117 -4.41 18.26 5.76
CA TYR A 117 -4.20 18.30 4.30
C TYR A 117 -2.85 17.70 3.89
N ALA A 118 -1.76 18.07 4.58
CA ALA A 118 -0.43 17.51 4.30
C ALA A 118 -0.38 15.99 4.55
N TRP A 119 -0.96 15.55 5.67
CA TRP A 119 -1.06 14.12 6.01
C TRP A 119 -1.91 13.33 5.01
N ALA A 120 -3.03 13.89 4.55
CA ALA A 120 -3.88 13.25 3.55
C ALA A 120 -3.18 13.13 2.19
N ALA A 121 -2.41 14.16 1.78
CA ALA A 121 -1.61 14.12 0.56
C ALA A 121 -0.51 13.05 0.66
N PHE A 122 0.14 12.94 1.82
CA PHE A 122 1.07 11.85 2.12
C PHE A 122 0.42 10.47 1.97
N ALA A 123 -0.74 10.26 2.62
CA ALA A 123 -1.43 8.97 2.61
C ALA A 123 -1.81 8.54 1.19
N GLN A 124 -2.40 9.45 0.40
CA GLN A 124 -2.73 9.19 -1.00
C GLN A 124 -1.48 8.88 -1.84
N THR A 125 -0.39 9.64 -1.63
CA THR A 125 0.87 9.39 -2.33
C THR A 125 1.43 8.00 -1.98
N ALA A 126 1.38 7.61 -0.71
CA ALA A 126 1.83 6.29 -0.28
C ALA A 126 0.95 5.16 -0.84
N GLU A 127 -0.36 5.34 -0.91
CA GLU A 127 -1.29 4.37 -1.51
C GLU A 127 -0.97 4.12 -2.98
N VAL A 128 -0.71 5.19 -3.75
CA VAL A 128 -0.35 5.09 -5.17
C VAL A 128 1.04 4.49 -5.36
N LEU A 129 2.03 4.93 -4.58
CA LEU A 129 3.43 4.53 -4.79
C LEU A 129 3.74 3.13 -4.26
N CYS A 130 3.02 2.66 -3.24
CA CYS A 130 3.38 1.48 -2.47
C CYS A 130 2.33 0.36 -2.57
N ALA A 131 1.50 0.35 -3.61
CA ALA A 131 0.46 -0.66 -3.82
C ALA A 131 1.03 -2.08 -3.98
N ASP A 132 2.20 -2.20 -4.61
CA ASP A 132 2.82 -3.48 -5.01
C ASP A 132 4.06 -3.85 -4.15
N THR A 133 4.21 -3.25 -2.95
CA THR A 133 5.39 -3.43 -2.06
C THR A 133 5.15 -4.28 -0.81
#